data_AF-A0A7Z0J655-F1
#
_entry.id   AF-A0A7Z0J655-F1
#
_cell.length_a   1.000
_cell.length_b   1.000
_cell.length_c   1.000
_cell.angle_alpha   90.00
_cell.angle_beta   90.00
_cell.angle_gamma   90.00
#
_symmetry.space_group_name_H-M   'P 1'
#
loop_
_entity.id
_entity.type
_entity.pdbx_description
1 polymer ?
#
loop_
_entity_poly.entity_id
_entity_poly.type
_entity_poly.pdbx_seq_one_letter_code
_entity_poly.pdbx_strand_id
1 'polypeptide(L)'
;MSDAPRPDHGWKNEDLHFTVVDEPPRYGERIDGPLRYVTVAAGSQPVGYLWFDDATDAANFVFCTDGGNRARNARGAWVRELLTAKAKGLTPSQAIAEFAAEVGNGRIGWIVLDSVAESESLAALQELATASGVDSGDQTH
;
A
#
# COMPACT_ATOMS: atom_id res chain seq x y z
N MET A 1 -60.06 -12.55 -38.21
CA MET A 1 -59.01 -13.03 -37.29
C MET A 1 -57.73 -12.31 -37.69
N SER A 2 -57.47 -11.17 -37.06
CA SER A 2 -56.30 -10.34 -37.38
C SER A 2 -55.11 -10.84 -36.56
N ASP A 3 -54.09 -11.35 -37.24
CA ASP A 3 -52.81 -11.72 -36.66
C ASP A 3 -51.91 -10.48 -36.67
N ALA A 4 -51.46 -10.06 -35.49
CA ALA A 4 -50.54 -8.94 -35.34
C ALA A 4 -49.10 -9.48 -35.22
N PRO A 5 -48.11 -8.91 -35.91
CA PRO A 5 -46.72 -9.34 -35.72
C PRO A 5 -46.25 -8.96 -34.32
N ARG A 6 -45.72 -9.95 -33.59
CA ARG A 6 -45.09 -9.76 -32.27
C ARG A 6 -43.84 -8.88 -32.43
N PRO A 7 -43.56 -7.94 -31.51
CA PRO A 7 -42.31 -7.21 -31.51
C PRO A 7 -41.17 -8.15 -31.10
N ASP A 8 -40.22 -8.30 -32.03
CA ASP A 8 -38.92 -8.94 -31.83
C ASP A 8 -38.15 -8.12 -30.79
N HIS A 9 -37.99 -8.66 -29.59
CA HIS A 9 -37.21 -8.01 -28.55
C HIS A 9 -35.73 -8.10 -28.94
N GLY A 10 -35.16 -6.98 -29.38
CA GLY A 10 -33.75 -6.83 -29.74
C GLY A 10 -32.81 -6.79 -28.53
N TRP A 11 -32.69 -7.89 -27.79
CA TRP A 11 -31.79 -7.99 -26.62
C TRP A 11 -30.34 -8.37 -26.97
N LYS A 12 -29.98 -8.39 -28.25
CA LYS A 12 -28.59 -8.60 -28.68
C LYS A 12 -27.98 -7.27 -29.11
N ASN A 13 -27.55 -6.48 -28.13
CA ASN A 13 -26.45 -5.50 -28.20
C ASN A 13 -26.39 -4.72 -26.88
N GLU A 14 -26.34 -5.43 -25.76
CA GLU A 14 -25.71 -4.84 -24.58
C GLU A 14 -24.20 -5.04 -24.78
N ASP A 15 -23.58 -4.05 -25.42
CA ASP A 15 -22.16 -3.80 -25.19
C ASP A 15 -22.00 -3.69 -23.68
N LEU A 16 -21.44 -4.73 -23.06
CA LEU A 16 -20.97 -4.72 -21.69
C LEU A 16 -19.85 -3.69 -21.61
N HIS A 17 -20.22 -2.41 -21.58
CA HIS A 17 -19.37 -1.36 -21.06
C HIS A 17 -19.18 -1.69 -19.58
N PHE A 18 -18.11 -2.42 -19.29
CA PHE A 18 -17.47 -2.34 -17.99
C PHE A 18 -17.03 -0.89 -17.80
N THR A 19 -17.95 -0.04 -17.36
CA THR A 19 -17.58 1.18 -16.64
C THR A 19 -16.87 0.68 -15.41
N VAL A 20 -15.54 0.74 -15.43
CA VAL A 20 -14.73 0.71 -14.21
C VAL A 20 -15.33 1.78 -13.32
N VAL A 21 -16.15 1.35 -12.36
CA VAL A 21 -16.62 2.22 -11.28
C VAL A 21 -15.35 2.72 -10.61
N ASP A 22 -15.19 4.04 -10.53
CA ASP A 22 -14.01 4.78 -10.05
C ASP A 22 -13.03 3.91 -9.26
N GLU A 23 -11.83 3.71 -9.80
CA GLU A 23 -10.76 3.04 -9.04
C GLU A 23 -10.63 3.76 -7.70
N PRO A 24 -10.63 3.03 -6.56
CA PRO A 24 -10.54 3.66 -5.24
C PRO A 24 -9.37 4.64 -5.24
N PRO A 25 -9.58 5.87 -4.75
CA PRO A 25 -8.55 6.88 -4.84
C PRO A 25 -7.31 6.37 -4.12
N ARG A 26 -6.17 6.39 -4.82
CA ARG A 26 -4.89 5.88 -4.36
C ARG A 26 -3.87 7.01 -4.36
N TYR A 27 -2.93 6.94 -3.44
CA TYR A 27 -1.73 7.77 -3.51
C TYR A 27 -0.87 7.36 -4.70
N GLY A 28 0.00 8.25 -5.15
CA GLY A 28 1.04 7.93 -6.13
C GLY A 28 1.90 6.76 -5.63
N GLU A 29 2.15 5.78 -6.50
CA GLU A 29 2.97 4.59 -6.18
C GLU A 29 4.45 4.79 -6.48
N ARG A 30 4.83 5.93 -7.06
CA ARG A 30 6.18 6.26 -7.48
C ARG A 30 6.51 7.68 -7.05
N ILE A 31 7.77 7.89 -6.71
CA ILE A 31 8.34 9.21 -6.46
C ILE A 31 9.75 9.22 -7.03
N ASP A 32 10.07 10.31 -7.73
CA ASP A 32 11.40 10.58 -8.25
C ASP A 32 12.03 11.66 -7.36
N GLY A 33 12.82 11.22 -6.37
CA GLY A 33 13.50 12.13 -5.46
C GLY A 33 13.42 11.69 -3.99
N PRO A 34 13.79 12.60 -3.07
CA PRO A 34 13.80 12.30 -1.65
C PRO A 34 12.40 12.04 -1.13
N LEU A 35 12.28 11.08 -0.22
CA LEU A 35 11.03 10.67 0.41
C LEU A 35 11.22 10.52 1.91
N ARG A 36 10.10 10.58 2.65
CA ARG A 36 10.08 10.23 4.07
C ARG A 36 9.54 8.82 4.22
N TYR A 37 10.04 8.10 5.22
CA TYR A 37 9.56 6.77 5.54
C TYR A 37 9.52 6.52 7.04
N VAL A 38 8.68 5.58 7.46
CA VAL A 38 8.61 5.04 8.81
C VAL A 38 8.79 3.54 8.79
N THR A 39 9.37 3.00 9.85
CA THR A 39 9.56 1.56 9.99
C THR A 39 8.29 0.92 10.51
N VAL A 40 7.89 -0.19 9.90
CA VAL A 40 6.80 -1.05 10.38
C VAL A 40 7.41 -2.34 10.92
N ALA A 41 7.13 -2.63 12.19
CA ALA A 41 7.60 -3.82 12.87
C ALA A 41 6.44 -4.73 13.27
N ALA A 42 6.68 -6.04 13.30
CA ALA A 42 5.73 -7.01 13.83
C ALA A 42 6.44 -7.92 14.83
N GLY A 43 6.30 -7.60 16.12
CA GLY A 43 7.16 -8.17 17.15
C GLY A 43 8.49 -7.41 17.23
N SER A 44 9.61 -8.12 17.33
CA SER A 44 10.96 -7.54 17.39
C SER A 44 11.60 -7.30 16.02
N GLN A 45 10.94 -7.68 14.92
CA GLN A 45 11.52 -7.64 13.57
C GLN A 45 10.79 -6.65 12.65
N PRO A 46 11.51 -5.83 11.88
CA PRO A 46 10.93 -4.99 10.84
C PRO A 46 10.33 -5.87 9.74
N VAL A 47 9.08 -5.59 9.38
CA VAL A 47 8.38 -6.27 8.28
C VAL A 47 8.34 -5.42 7.01
N GLY A 48 8.67 -4.14 7.12
CA GLY A 48 8.79 -3.23 5.99
C GLY A 48 8.80 -1.77 6.42
N TYR A 49 8.64 -0.90 5.43
CA TYR A 49 8.68 0.54 5.56
C TYR A 49 7.49 1.15 4.81
N LEU A 50 6.78 2.04 5.48
CA LEU A 50 5.81 2.93 4.83
C LEU A 50 6.55 4.18 4.40
N TRP A 51 6.51 4.50 3.11
CA TRP A 51 7.04 5.76 2.61
C TRP A 51 5.92 6.67 2.16
N PHE A 52 6.18 7.97 2.24
CA PHE A 52 5.22 9.01 1.95
C PHE A 52 5.89 10.32 1.53
N ASP A 53 5.18 11.07 0.72
CA ASP A 53 5.49 12.45 0.35
C ASP A 53 4.21 13.24 0.07
N ASP A 54 4.03 14.33 0.81
CA ASP A 54 2.85 15.19 0.67
C ASP A 54 2.92 16.06 -0.59
N ALA A 55 4.13 16.36 -1.10
CA ALA A 55 4.30 17.25 -2.25
C ALA A 55 3.83 16.60 -3.55
N THR A 56 4.08 15.31 -3.70
CA THR A 56 3.65 14.49 -4.85
C THR A 56 2.41 13.64 -4.55
N ASP A 57 1.84 13.75 -3.35
CA ASP A 57 0.67 12.97 -2.91
C ASP A 57 0.89 11.45 -3.11
N ALA A 58 2.10 11.01 -2.78
CA ALA A 58 2.59 9.65 -3.02
C ALA A 58 2.84 8.93 -1.70
N ALA A 59 2.40 7.68 -1.61
CA ALA A 59 2.61 6.84 -0.44
C ALA A 59 2.44 5.37 -0.80
N ASN A 60 3.35 4.53 -0.32
CA ASN A 60 3.24 3.09 -0.50
C ASN A 60 4.04 2.33 0.57
N PHE A 61 4.00 1.01 0.50
CA PHE A 61 4.69 0.11 1.41
C PHE A 61 5.77 -0.69 0.68
N VAL A 62 6.98 -0.65 1.20
CA VAL A 62 8.09 -1.53 0.81
C VAL A 62 8.24 -2.59 1.89
N PHE A 63 8.13 -3.87 1.51
CA PHE A 63 8.23 -4.99 2.45
C PHE A 63 9.68 -5.48 2.56
N CYS A 64 10.09 -5.90 3.76
CA CYS A 64 11.39 -6.55 3.94
C CYS A 64 11.35 -7.95 3.31
N THR A 65 12.39 -8.31 2.55
CA THR A 65 12.43 -9.57 1.79
C THR A 65 12.48 -10.80 2.70
N ASP A 66 13.20 -10.71 3.82
CA ASP A 66 13.37 -11.79 4.80
C ASP A 66 12.11 -12.06 5.64
N GLY A 67 11.21 -11.06 5.77
CA GLY A 67 9.94 -11.24 6.48
C GLY A 67 8.93 -12.15 5.75
N GLY A 68 9.28 -12.67 4.58
CA GLY A 68 8.55 -13.73 3.87
C GLY A 68 7.06 -13.46 3.70
N ASN A 69 6.22 -14.46 3.98
CA ASN A 69 4.76 -14.34 3.87
C ASN A 69 4.18 -13.28 4.83
N ARG A 70 4.84 -13.03 5.98
CA ARG A 70 4.38 -12.04 6.96
C ARG A 70 4.53 -10.63 6.41
N ALA A 71 5.69 -10.31 5.84
CA ALA A 71 5.95 -9.01 5.20
C ALA A 71 5.06 -8.77 3.98
N ARG A 72 4.78 -9.80 3.18
CA ARG A 72 3.82 -9.72 2.07
C ARG A 72 2.37 -9.47 2.54
N ASN A 73 1.95 -10.15 3.60
CA ASN A 73 0.61 -9.93 4.19
C ASN A 73 0.50 -8.53 4.81
N ALA A 74 1.56 -8.05 5.46
CA ALA A 74 1.64 -6.69 5.98
C ALA A 74 1.49 -5.66 4.85
N ARG A 75 2.19 -5.83 3.72
CA ARG A 75 2.02 -4.96 2.53
C ARG A 75 0.56 -4.87 2.10
N GLY A 76 -0.12 -6.00 1.95
CA GLY A 76 -1.52 -6.02 1.51
C GLY A 76 -2.46 -5.28 2.48
N ALA A 77 -2.21 -5.42 3.79
CA ALA A 77 -2.98 -4.70 4.80
C ALA A 77 -2.70 -3.19 4.78
N TRP A 78 -1.43 -2.79 4.79
CA TRP A 78 -1.04 -1.38 4.78
C TRP A 78 -1.49 -0.64 3.53
N VAL A 79 -1.46 -1.28 2.36
CA VAL A 79 -2.02 -0.70 1.13
C VAL A 79 -3.53 -0.46 1.27
N ARG A 80 -4.28 -1.36 1.93
CA ARG A 80 -5.72 -1.15 2.19
C ARG A 80 -5.99 0.01 3.15
N GLU A 81 -5.15 0.17 4.17
CA GLU A 81 -5.24 1.32 5.08
C GLU A 81 -4.94 2.63 4.34
N LEU A 82 -3.92 2.65 3.49
CA LEU A 82 -3.61 3.81 2.63
C LEU A 82 -4.78 4.17 1.70
N LEU A 83 -5.43 3.18 1.06
CA LEU A 83 -6.63 3.41 0.26
C LEU A 83 -7.78 3.99 1.10
N THR A 84 -7.96 3.50 2.32
CA THR A 84 -8.99 4.00 3.23
C THR A 84 -8.70 5.45 3.64
N ALA A 85 -7.45 5.77 3.97
CA ALA A 85 -7.02 7.12 4.29
C ALA A 85 -7.18 8.08 3.10
N LYS A 86 -6.84 7.61 1.89
CA LYS A 86 -7.01 8.41 0.68
C LYS A 86 -8.49 8.66 0.36
N ALA A 87 -9.35 7.67 0.57
CA ALA A 87 -10.80 7.83 0.45
C ALA A 87 -11.39 8.83 1.46
N LYS A 88 -10.77 8.99 2.63
CA LYS A 88 -11.09 10.06 3.60
C LYS A 88 -10.57 11.44 3.19
N GLY A 89 -9.77 11.54 2.12
CA GLY A 89 -9.15 12.78 1.66
C GLY A 89 -7.95 13.22 2.51
N LEU A 90 -7.34 12.31 3.26
CA LEU A 90 -6.14 12.60 4.05
C LEU A 90 -4.93 12.78 3.14
N THR A 91 -4.01 13.64 3.57
CA THR A 91 -2.65 13.67 3.01
C THR A 91 -1.85 12.45 3.48
N PRO A 92 -0.79 12.06 2.75
CA PRO A 92 0.08 10.97 3.17
C PRO A 92 0.58 11.09 4.62
N SER A 93 1.09 12.25 5.02
CA SER A 93 1.58 12.49 6.38
C SER A 93 0.48 12.37 7.44
N GLN A 94 -0.73 12.88 7.17
CA GLN A 94 -1.89 12.71 8.06
C GLN A 94 -2.28 11.24 8.20
N ALA A 95 -2.28 10.49 7.10
CA ALA A 95 -2.55 9.06 7.14
C ALA A 95 -1.55 8.32 8.02
N ILE A 96 -0.25 8.58 7.85
CA ILE A 96 0.80 7.97 8.68
C ILE A 96 0.65 8.36 10.16
N ALA A 97 0.30 9.61 10.46
CA ALA A 97 0.05 10.04 11.84
C ALA A 97 -1.17 9.32 12.48
N GLU A 98 -2.28 9.18 11.74
CA GLU A 98 -3.44 8.38 12.17
C GLU A 98 -3.03 6.91 12.41
N PHE A 99 -2.25 6.33 11.50
CA PHE A 99 -1.80 4.95 11.61
C PHE A 99 -0.90 4.71 12.82
N ALA A 100 -0.04 5.67 13.14
CA ALA A 100 0.82 5.61 14.32
C ALA A 100 0.00 5.67 15.62
N ALA A 101 -1.15 6.36 15.60
CA ALA A 101 -2.04 6.46 16.74
C ALA A 101 -3.01 5.26 16.89
N GLU A 102 -3.48 4.67 15.78
CA GLU A 102 -4.65 3.77 15.79
C GLU A 102 -4.41 2.36 15.25
N VAL A 103 -3.52 2.17 14.26
CA VAL A 103 -3.56 1.00 13.36
C VAL A 103 -2.58 -0.14 13.74
N GLY A 104 -1.78 0.03 14.79
CA GLY A 104 -0.84 -0.98 15.28
C GLY A 104 -1.49 -2.21 15.91
N ASN A 105 -2.03 -3.13 15.10
CA ASN A 105 -2.40 -4.46 15.55
C ASN A 105 -1.26 -5.46 15.22
N GLY A 106 -0.95 -6.38 16.15
CA GLY A 106 0.17 -7.32 16.01
C GLY A 106 0.12 -8.25 14.79
N ARG A 107 -0.97 -8.21 14.01
CA ARG A 107 -1.19 -9.02 12.81
C ARG A 107 -0.67 -8.36 11.53
N ILE A 108 -0.74 -7.03 11.40
CA ILE A 108 -0.23 -6.29 10.23
C ILE A 108 1.05 -5.50 10.54
N GLY A 109 1.44 -5.48 11.82
CA GLY A 109 2.57 -4.71 12.33
C GLY A 109 2.12 -3.35 12.84
N TRP A 110 3.02 -2.69 13.57
CA TRP A 110 2.84 -1.33 14.06
C TRP A 110 3.95 -0.44 13.50
N ILE A 111 3.63 0.84 13.33
CA ILE A 111 4.65 1.85 13.05
C ILE A 111 5.51 1.99 14.30
N VAL A 112 6.83 1.91 14.13
CA VAL A 112 7.79 2.16 15.21
C VAL A 112 7.79 3.67 15.47
N LEU A 113 7.47 4.06 16.71
CA LEU A 113 7.46 5.48 17.10
C LEU A 113 8.85 6.08 16.90
N ASP A 114 8.91 7.36 16.50
CA ASP A 114 10.15 8.10 16.23
C ASP A 114 11.06 7.48 15.16
N SER A 115 10.53 6.58 14.32
CA SER A 115 11.27 5.97 13.21
C SER A 115 11.18 6.74 11.88
N VAL A 116 10.69 7.98 11.93
CA VAL A 116 10.61 8.84 10.73
C VAL A 116 12.03 9.14 10.26
N ALA A 117 12.33 8.74 9.04
CA ALA A 117 13.60 8.97 8.40
C ALA A 117 13.40 9.40 6.94
N GLU A 118 14.46 9.93 6.33
CA GLU A 118 14.47 10.34 4.94
C GLU A 118 15.31 9.37 4.11
N SER A 119 14.90 9.14 2.87
CA SER A 119 15.67 8.38 1.89
C SER A 119 15.81 9.22 0.63
N GLU A 120 16.97 9.18 -0.01
CA GLU A 120 17.26 9.95 -1.23
C GLU A 120 16.46 9.45 -2.44
N SER A 121 15.99 8.20 -2.41
CA SER A 121 15.17 7.61 -3.47
C SER A 121 14.43 6.36 -3.03
N LEU A 122 13.39 5.97 -3.78
CA LEU A 122 12.69 4.71 -3.58
C LEU A 122 13.63 3.48 -3.75
N ALA A 123 14.63 3.57 -4.63
CA ALA A 123 15.61 2.50 -4.84
C ALA A 123 16.47 2.28 -3.58
N ALA A 124 16.96 3.35 -2.96
CA ALA A 124 17.71 3.27 -1.71
C ALA A 124 16.87 2.66 -0.57
N LEU A 125 15.57 2.99 -0.49
CA LEU A 125 14.67 2.37 0.48
C LEU A 125 14.45 0.86 0.20
N GLN A 126 14.36 0.46 -1.07
CA GLN A 126 14.25 -0.96 -1.44
C GLN A 126 15.53 -1.75 -1.12
N GLU A 127 16.69 -1.14 -1.31
CA GLU A 127 17.98 -1.71 -0.89
C GLU A 127 18.04 -1.86 0.63
N LEU A 128 17.61 -0.85 1.39
CA LEU A 128 17.51 -0.92 2.85
C LEU A 128 16.59 -2.06 3.31
N ALA A 129 15.43 -2.21 2.66
CA ALA A 129 14.48 -3.29 2.96
C ALA A 129 15.01 -4.68 2.60
N THR A 130 15.92 -4.76 1.63
CA THR A 130 16.62 -5.99 1.28
C THR A 130 17.72 -6.27 2.30
N ALA A 131 18.56 -5.27 2.63
CA ALA A 131 19.67 -5.38 3.56
C ALA A 131 19.22 -5.67 5.00
N SER A 132 18.09 -5.09 5.43
CA SER A 132 17.47 -5.38 6.73
C SER A 132 16.96 -6.81 6.85
N GLY A 133 16.96 -7.56 5.74
CA GLY A 133 16.70 -9.00 5.71
C GLY A 133 17.96 -9.88 5.57
N VAL A 134 19.15 -9.30 5.42
CA VAL A 134 20.40 -10.07 5.21
C VAL A 134 21.13 -10.36 6.53
N ASP A 135 20.68 -9.81 7.66
CA ASP A 135 21.32 -9.97 8.99
C ASP A 135 20.92 -11.27 9.73
N SER A 136 20.68 -12.37 9.01
CA SER A 136 20.47 -13.69 9.61
C SER A 136 21.21 -14.76 8.81
N GLY A 137 22.54 -14.70 8.80
CA GLY A 137 23.32 -15.75 8.16
C GLY A 137 24.81 -15.51 8.01
N ASP A 138 25.50 -14.90 8.96
CA ASP A 138 26.95 -15.14 9.10
C ASP A 138 27.36 -15.12 10.58
N GLN A 139 27.09 -16.24 11.25
CA GLN A 139 27.78 -16.57 12.50
C GLN A 139 28.27 -18.01 12.43
N THR A 140 29.51 -18.14 11.95
CA THR A 140 30.55 -19.11 12.32
C THR A 140 30.20 -20.62 12.31
N HIS A 141 30.78 -21.37 11.37
CA HIS A 141 31.69 -22.49 11.69
C HIS A 141 32.55 -22.91 10.49
#